data_AF-A0A418XJQ8-F1
#
_entry.id   AF-A0A418XJQ8-F1
#
_cell.length_a   1.000
_cell.length_b   1.000
_cell.length_c   1.000
_cell.angle_alpha   90.00
_cell.angle_beta   90.00
_cell.angle_gamma   90.00
#
_symmetry.space_group_name_H-M   'P 1'
#
loop_
_entity.id
_entity.type
_entity.pdbx_description
1 polymer ?
#
loop_
_entity_poly.entity_id
_entity_poly.type
_entity_poly.pdbx_seq_one_letter_code
_entity_poly.pdbx_strand_id
1 'polypeptide(L)'
;MKPFASRCLPIVAISLLLAACQSPSKVTTLPTDELITAFRQLDQSLASGQLGEAESQLSALQQRAVGDTRLEQYQRQLAEAYLQQGQSALQKGDLDTATKALSHARDFMPQAPALTTGLDSAIAQARATELSTAEQARSRATQAAASEAAARTEQARQLRLAAERQAAASKASQLPSTAPATTPAAPPSKPLARLIDPTASSSAIPLPMLDTQDNERLRSLLDAVAADVVAFNCTVRIEVRQAKDFPWVAALLSARIKKIDPSFSPRLSQVLKPEQVPRLLLSPQAKG
;
A
#
# COMPACT_ATOMS: atom_id res chain seq x y z
N MET A 1 -33.88 -45.37 -76.09
CA MET A 1 -32.46 -45.78 -76.16
C MET A 1 -31.62 -44.54 -76.43
N LYS A 2 -30.45 -44.47 -75.76
CA LYS A 2 -29.30 -43.52 -75.83
C LYS A 2 -28.99 -42.93 -77.23
N PRO A 3 -28.13 -41.87 -77.37
CA PRO A 3 -27.58 -40.96 -76.35
C PRO A 3 -27.49 -39.45 -76.78
N PHE A 4 -27.83 -38.53 -75.86
CA PHE A 4 -27.47 -37.09 -75.97
C PHE A 4 -26.06 -36.76 -75.44
N ALA A 5 -25.24 -37.79 -75.15
CA ALA A 5 -23.95 -37.64 -74.47
C ALA A 5 -22.74 -37.36 -75.40
N SER A 6 -22.94 -37.07 -76.69
CA SER A 6 -21.84 -36.95 -77.66
C SER A 6 -21.47 -35.49 -78.06
N ARG A 7 -22.19 -34.47 -77.56
CA ARG A 7 -21.99 -33.07 -77.99
C ARG A 7 -21.36 -32.13 -76.96
N CYS A 8 -21.12 -32.57 -75.74
CA CYS A 8 -20.43 -31.77 -74.71
C CYS A 8 -18.90 -31.93 -74.75
N LEU A 9 -18.37 -32.92 -75.48
CA LEU A 9 -16.94 -33.21 -75.53
C LEU A 9 -16.08 -32.14 -76.26
N PRO A 10 -16.53 -31.46 -77.34
CA PRO A 10 -15.71 -30.41 -77.96
C PRO A 10 -15.73 -29.09 -77.17
N ILE A 11 -16.74 -28.84 -76.32
CA ILE A 11 -16.85 -27.58 -75.57
C ILE A 11 -15.87 -27.56 -74.39
N VAL A 12 -15.67 -28.70 -73.72
CA VAL A 12 -14.70 -28.81 -72.61
C VAL A 12 -13.25 -28.71 -73.12
N ALA A 13 -12.97 -29.21 -74.32
CA ALA A 13 -11.63 -29.12 -74.93
C ALA A 13 -11.25 -27.68 -75.32
N ILE A 14 -12.21 -26.85 -75.73
CA ILE A 14 -11.95 -25.44 -76.08
C ILE A 14 -11.76 -24.58 -74.81
N SER A 15 -12.49 -24.86 -73.73
CA SER A 15 -12.31 -24.13 -72.46
C SER A 15 -10.94 -24.40 -71.80
N LEU A 16 -10.35 -25.58 -72.00
CA LEU A 16 -9.02 -25.90 -71.48
C LEU A 16 -7.87 -25.26 -72.28
N LEU A 17 -8.10 -24.89 -73.56
CA LEU A 17 -7.09 -24.24 -74.39
C LEU A 17 -7.03 -22.72 -74.20
N LEU A 18 -8.11 -22.06 -73.76
CA LEU A 18 -8.10 -20.63 -73.40
C LEU A 18 -7.50 -20.34 -72.01
N ALA A 19 -7.28 -21.35 -71.17
CA ALA A 19 -6.66 -21.17 -69.85
C ALA A 19 -5.11 -21.12 -69.89
N ALA A 20 -4.49 -21.45 -71.02
CA ALA A 20 -3.03 -21.48 -71.17
C ALA A 20 -2.40 -20.16 -71.66
N CYS A 21 -3.19 -19.13 -71.97
CA CYS A 21 -2.69 -17.81 -72.40
C CYS A 21 -2.74 -16.71 -71.33
N GLN A 22 -3.12 -17.01 -70.08
CA GLN A 22 -2.96 -16.06 -68.98
C GLN A 22 -1.56 -16.20 -68.37
N SER A 23 -0.54 -15.87 -69.15
CA SER A 23 0.74 -15.44 -68.60
C SER A 23 0.46 -14.18 -67.77
N PRO A 24 0.73 -14.14 -66.45
CA PRO A 24 0.66 -12.89 -65.73
C PRO A 24 1.75 -12.00 -66.30
N SER A 25 1.36 -10.96 -67.03
CA SER A 25 2.27 -9.87 -67.36
C SER A 25 2.79 -9.33 -66.02
N LYS A 26 4.08 -9.55 -65.73
CA LYS A 26 4.81 -8.74 -64.76
C LYS A 26 4.83 -7.33 -65.34
N VAL A 27 3.78 -6.57 -65.08
CA VAL A 27 3.79 -5.13 -65.27
C VAL A 27 4.83 -4.62 -64.29
N THR A 28 5.98 -4.19 -64.82
CA THR A 28 6.93 -3.38 -64.07
C THR A 28 6.28 -2.04 -63.80
N THR A 29 5.43 -1.98 -62.78
CA THR A 29 4.99 -0.73 -62.19
C THR A 29 6.22 -0.11 -61.55
N LEU A 30 6.64 1.04 -62.07
CA LEU A 30 7.62 1.87 -61.39
C LEU A 30 7.12 2.12 -59.95
N PRO A 31 8.00 2.10 -58.93
CA PRO A 31 7.63 2.12 -57.50
C PRO A 31 6.86 3.38 -57.05
N THR A 32 6.69 4.37 -57.92
CA THR A 32 5.99 5.63 -57.65
C THR A 32 4.48 5.45 -57.43
N ASP A 33 3.82 4.52 -58.13
CA ASP A 33 2.35 4.35 -58.05
C ASP A 33 1.92 3.76 -56.69
N GLU A 34 2.70 2.84 -56.14
CA GLU A 34 2.49 2.28 -54.80
C GLU A 34 2.68 3.32 -53.70
N LEU A 35 3.67 4.20 -53.86
CA LEU A 35 4.02 5.22 -52.88
C LEU A 35 2.95 6.33 -52.81
N ILE A 36 2.39 6.71 -53.97
CA ILE A 36 1.23 7.62 -54.04
C ILE A 36 0.01 6.99 -53.35
N THR A 37 -0.23 5.69 -53.60
CA THR A 37 -1.35 4.97 -52.99
C THR A 37 -1.20 4.88 -51.47
N ALA A 38 0.01 4.60 -50.97
CA ALA A 38 0.30 4.56 -49.54
C ALA A 38 0.13 5.91 -48.85
N PHE A 39 0.54 7.02 -49.48
CA PHE A 39 0.26 8.36 -48.94
C PHE A 39 -1.23 8.70 -48.92
N ARG A 40 -2.00 8.31 -49.95
CA ARG A 40 -3.46 8.51 -49.97
C ARG A 40 -4.14 7.72 -48.85
N GLN A 41 -3.68 6.51 -48.58
CA GLN A 41 -4.20 5.68 -47.50
C GLN A 41 -3.92 6.29 -46.13
N LEU A 42 -2.73 6.87 -45.93
CA LEU A 42 -2.37 7.63 -44.74
C LEU A 42 -3.28 8.86 -44.54
N ASP A 43 -3.55 9.60 -45.60
CA ASP A 43 -4.43 10.76 -45.54
C ASP A 43 -5.87 10.36 -45.17
N GLN A 44 -6.35 9.22 -45.69
CA GLN A 44 -7.65 8.67 -45.34
C GLN A 44 -7.72 8.20 -43.87
N SER A 45 -6.68 7.53 -43.36
CA SER A 45 -6.66 7.10 -41.96
C SER A 45 -6.61 8.29 -41.01
N LEU A 46 -5.84 9.34 -41.33
CA LEU A 46 -5.85 10.61 -40.60
C LEU A 46 -7.22 11.30 -40.63
N ALA A 47 -7.84 11.42 -41.80
CA ALA A 47 -9.16 12.04 -41.95
C ALA A 47 -10.28 11.27 -41.21
N SER A 48 -10.14 9.95 -41.10
CA SER A 48 -11.07 9.10 -40.35
C SER A 48 -10.80 9.04 -38.83
N GLY A 49 -9.73 9.69 -38.36
CA GLY A 49 -9.34 9.68 -36.95
C GLY A 49 -8.73 8.35 -36.47
N GLN A 50 -8.33 7.47 -37.39
CA GLN A 50 -7.70 6.17 -37.08
C GLN A 50 -6.20 6.35 -36.82
N LEU A 51 -5.86 7.02 -35.70
CA LEU A 51 -4.48 7.45 -35.41
C LEU A 51 -3.49 6.29 -35.33
N GLY A 52 -3.88 5.15 -34.75
CA GLY A 52 -3.02 3.96 -34.68
C GLY A 52 -2.74 3.33 -36.05
N GLU A 53 -3.71 3.35 -36.96
CA GLU A 53 -3.49 2.88 -38.34
C GLU A 53 -2.59 3.86 -39.10
N ALA A 54 -2.87 5.16 -38.98
CA ALA A 54 -2.07 6.22 -39.58
C ALA A 54 -0.60 6.15 -39.14
N GLU A 55 -0.35 5.89 -37.86
CA GLU A 55 1.00 5.70 -37.32
C GLU A 55 1.71 4.51 -37.95
N SER A 56 1.03 3.35 -38.05
CA SER A 56 1.61 2.16 -38.67
C SER A 56 1.95 2.38 -40.16
N GLN A 57 1.08 3.11 -40.87
CA GLN A 57 1.25 3.46 -42.28
C GLN A 57 2.40 4.45 -42.46
N LEU A 58 2.52 5.46 -41.59
CA LEU A 58 3.62 6.41 -41.58
C LEU A 58 4.97 5.71 -41.32
N SER A 59 5.04 4.78 -40.35
CA SER A 59 6.27 4.02 -40.08
C SER A 59 6.69 3.16 -41.29
N ALA A 60 5.72 2.53 -41.96
CA ALA A 60 5.98 1.77 -43.19
C ALA A 60 6.45 2.68 -44.35
N LEU A 61 5.88 3.89 -44.45
CA LEU A 61 6.28 4.90 -45.43
C LEU A 61 7.68 5.46 -45.17
N GLN A 62 8.05 5.71 -43.91
CA GLN A 62 9.38 6.19 -43.54
C GLN A 62 10.50 5.26 -44.01
N GLN A 63 10.29 3.94 -43.97
CA GLN A 63 11.27 2.96 -44.44
C GLN A 63 11.42 2.95 -45.96
N ARG A 64 10.36 3.28 -46.70
CA ARG A 64 10.32 3.22 -48.17
C ARG A 64 10.64 4.56 -48.84
N ALA A 65 10.38 5.67 -48.16
CA ALA A 65 10.47 7.04 -48.67
C ALA A 65 11.45 7.89 -47.85
N VAL A 66 12.60 7.33 -47.45
CA VAL A 66 13.61 8.03 -46.64
C VAL A 66 14.05 9.31 -47.35
N GLY A 67 13.94 10.46 -46.65
CA GLY A 67 14.31 11.78 -47.18
C GLY A 67 13.20 12.53 -47.92
N ASP A 68 11.99 11.96 -48.02
CA ASP A 68 10.83 12.69 -48.55
C ASP A 68 10.31 13.72 -47.52
N THR A 69 10.28 15.00 -47.89
CA THR A 69 9.87 16.11 -47.02
C THR A 69 8.41 16.03 -46.59
N ARG A 70 7.56 15.30 -47.33
CA ARG A 70 6.15 15.10 -46.97
C ARG A 70 6.01 14.29 -45.68
N LEU A 71 6.98 13.43 -45.36
CA LEU A 71 6.94 12.63 -44.13
C LEU A 71 6.96 13.51 -42.88
N GLU A 72 7.72 14.61 -42.89
CA GLU A 72 7.76 15.57 -41.78
C GLU A 72 6.41 16.26 -41.59
N GLN A 73 5.74 16.60 -42.70
CA GLN A 73 4.40 17.18 -42.65
C GLN A 73 3.39 16.21 -42.01
N TYR A 74 3.38 14.95 -42.43
CA TYR A 74 2.49 13.94 -41.85
C TYR A 74 2.82 13.63 -40.38
N GLN A 75 4.10 13.61 -40.03
CA GLN A 75 4.54 13.45 -38.64
C GLN A 75 3.98 14.56 -37.75
N ARG A 76 4.03 15.82 -38.21
CA ARG A 76 3.46 16.97 -37.50
C ARG A 76 1.93 16.88 -37.39
N GLN A 77 1.25 16.49 -38.46
CA GLN A 77 -0.22 16.32 -38.45
C GLN A 77 -0.66 15.25 -37.44
N LEU A 78 0.06 14.13 -37.40
CA LEU A 78 -0.22 13.01 -36.51
C LEU A 78 0.05 13.40 -35.05
N ALA A 79 1.11 14.17 -34.81
CA ALA A 79 1.39 14.74 -33.49
C ALA A 79 0.30 15.71 -33.02
N GLU A 80 -0.17 16.61 -33.88
CA GLU A 80 -1.27 17.54 -33.58
C GLU A 80 -2.58 16.79 -33.27
N ALA A 81 -2.89 15.74 -34.04
CA ALA A 81 -4.07 14.93 -33.79
C ALA A 81 -4.02 14.22 -32.43
N TYR A 82 -2.85 13.69 -32.04
CA TYR A 82 -2.64 13.12 -30.72
C TYR A 82 -2.70 14.18 -29.59
N LEU A 83 -2.22 15.41 -29.82
CA LEU A 83 -2.38 16.50 -28.86
C LEU A 83 -3.86 16.82 -28.62
N GLN A 84 -4.65 16.93 -29.68
CA GLN A 84 -6.09 17.19 -29.59
C GLN A 84 -6.83 16.05 -28.89
N GLN A 85 -6.48 14.79 -29.18
CA GLN A 85 -7.01 13.63 -28.47
C GLN A 85 -6.67 13.69 -26.98
N GLY A 86 -5.42 13.99 -26.64
CA GLY A 86 -4.97 14.13 -25.26
C GLY A 86 -5.72 15.22 -24.50
N GLN A 87 -5.89 16.40 -25.12
CA GLN A 87 -6.67 17.50 -24.55
C GLN A 87 -8.14 17.13 -24.33
N SER A 88 -8.76 16.43 -25.29
CA SER A 88 -10.15 15.95 -25.15
C SER A 88 -10.27 14.92 -24.03
N ALA A 89 -9.30 14.01 -23.88
CA ALA A 89 -9.27 13.03 -22.81
C ALA A 89 -9.11 13.70 -21.43
N LEU A 90 -8.27 14.73 -21.31
CA LEU A 90 -8.15 15.54 -20.09
C LEU A 90 -9.47 16.22 -19.71
N GLN A 91 -10.18 16.81 -20.68
CA GLN A 91 -11.49 17.42 -20.44
C GLN A 91 -12.54 16.42 -19.95
N LYS A 92 -12.41 15.15 -20.35
CA LYS A 92 -13.27 14.04 -19.93
C LYS A 92 -12.83 13.40 -18.60
N GLY A 93 -11.68 13.80 -18.06
CA GLY A 93 -11.10 13.18 -16.86
C GLY A 93 -10.44 11.83 -17.11
N ASP A 94 -10.24 11.42 -18.36
CA ASP A 94 -9.55 10.17 -18.72
C ASP A 94 -8.03 10.41 -18.79
N LEU A 95 -7.38 10.31 -17.63
CA LEU A 95 -5.95 10.56 -17.51
C LEU A 95 -5.08 9.50 -18.20
N ASP A 96 -5.55 8.26 -18.34
CA ASP A 96 -4.79 7.19 -18.98
C ASP A 96 -4.72 7.42 -20.50
N THR A 97 -5.87 7.66 -21.13
CA THR A 97 -5.93 8.00 -22.56
C THR A 97 -5.19 9.31 -22.84
N ALA A 98 -5.34 10.32 -21.97
CA ALA A 98 -4.61 11.57 -22.09
C ALA A 98 -3.09 11.34 -22.06
N THR A 99 -2.59 10.59 -21.07
CA THR A 99 -1.15 10.35 -20.95
C THR A 99 -0.59 9.62 -22.18
N LYS A 100 -1.29 8.59 -22.66
CA LYS A 100 -0.87 7.83 -23.84
C LYS A 100 -0.80 8.71 -25.08
N ALA A 101 -1.87 9.44 -25.39
CA ALA A 101 -1.94 10.31 -26.55
C ALA A 101 -0.85 11.39 -26.52
N LEU A 102 -0.64 12.02 -25.37
CA LEU A 102 0.40 13.04 -25.21
C LEU A 102 1.83 12.47 -25.34
N SER A 103 2.05 11.22 -24.90
CA SER A 103 3.32 10.52 -25.13
C SER A 103 3.57 10.29 -26.62
N HIS A 104 2.56 9.80 -27.37
CA HIS A 104 2.69 9.62 -28.81
C HIS A 104 2.98 10.95 -29.52
N ALA A 105 2.27 12.03 -29.17
CA ALA A 105 2.51 13.35 -29.74
C ALA A 105 3.95 13.84 -29.55
N ARG A 106 4.56 13.56 -28.39
CA ARG A 106 5.95 13.90 -28.09
C ARG A 106 6.93 13.14 -28.98
N ASP A 107 6.69 11.86 -29.20
CA ASP A 107 7.60 11.00 -29.98
C ASP A 107 7.68 11.47 -31.45
N PHE A 108 6.63 12.10 -31.96
CA PHE A 108 6.60 12.74 -33.28
C PHE A 108 7.10 14.20 -33.29
N MET A 109 7.29 14.85 -32.14
CA MET A 109 7.77 16.25 -32.05
C MET A 109 8.86 16.45 -30.98
N PRO A 110 10.05 15.85 -31.14
CA PRO A 110 11.13 15.96 -30.15
C PRO A 110 11.74 17.37 -30.02
N GLN A 111 11.50 18.29 -30.98
CA GLN A 111 12.10 19.63 -31.00
C GLN A 111 11.21 20.76 -30.42
N ALA A 112 10.15 20.43 -29.66
CA ALA A 112 9.24 21.43 -29.06
C ALA A 112 9.32 21.47 -27.51
N PRO A 113 10.38 22.05 -26.92
CA PRO A 113 10.63 22.01 -25.46
C PRO A 113 9.56 22.70 -24.59
N ALA A 114 8.83 23.68 -25.14
CA ALA A 114 7.77 24.37 -24.40
C ALA A 114 6.53 23.49 -24.12
N LEU A 115 6.28 22.48 -24.95
CA LEU A 115 5.16 21.55 -24.80
C LEU A 115 5.50 20.34 -23.94
N THR A 116 6.78 19.98 -23.82
CA THR A 116 7.21 18.79 -23.09
C THR A 116 7.33 19.05 -21.59
N THR A 117 8.06 20.08 -21.17
CA THR A 117 8.37 20.26 -19.73
C THR A 117 7.16 20.68 -18.88
N GLY A 118 6.31 21.56 -19.41
CA GLY A 118 5.10 21.99 -18.70
C GLY A 118 4.05 20.86 -18.58
N LEU A 119 4.00 19.98 -19.57
CA LEU A 119 3.06 18.87 -19.59
C LEU A 119 3.53 17.69 -18.75
N ASP A 120 4.82 17.37 -18.77
CA ASP A 120 5.42 16.33 -17.93
C ASP A 120 5.20 16.62 -16.45
N SER A 121 5.40 17.87 -16.05
CA SER A 121 5.15 18.30 -14.66
C SER A 121 3.66 18.24 -14.29
N ALA A 122 2.76 18.62 -15.20
CA ALA A 122 1.31 18.53 -14.97
C ALA A 122 0.82 17.07 -14.86
N ILE A 123 1.29 16.17 -15.73
CA ILE A 123 0.94 14.73 -15.67
C ILE A 123 1.50 14.10 -14.39
N ALA A 124 2.76 14.41 -14.04
CA ALA A 124 3.36 13.91 -12.81
C ALA A 124 2.60 14.39 -11.56
N GLN A 125 2.19 15.65 -11.54
CA GLN A 125 1.40 16.22 -10.44
C GLN A 125 0.01 15.60 -10.34
N ALA A 126 -0.67 15.38 -11.47
CA ALA A 126 -1.96 14.70 -11.51
C ALA A 126 -1.86 13.27 -10.93
N ARG A 127 -0.86 12.49 -11.35
CA ARG A 127 -0.62 11.14 -10.82
C ARG A 127 -0.25 11.13 -9.34
N ALA A 128 0.58 12.07 -8.89
CA ALA A 128 0.91 12.21 -7.47
C ALA A 128 -0.35 12.52 -6.63
N THR A 129 -1.27 13.31 -7.17
CA THR A 129 -2.54 13.63 -6.52
C THR A 129 -3.44 12.38 -6.44
N GLU A 130 -3.56 11.60 -7.50
CA GLU A 130 -4.31 10.34 -7.47
C GLU A 130 -3.73 9.30 -6.51
N LEU A 131 -2.40 9.15 -6.49
CA LEU A 131 -1.73 8.24 -5.57
C LEU A 131 -1.95 8.67 -4.11
N SER A 132 -1.78 9.95 -3.80
CA SER A 132 -1.96 10.45 -2.43
C SER A 132 -3.42 10.33 -1.97
N THR A 133 -4.39 10.58 -2.85
CA THR A 133 -5.82 10.39 -2.53
C THR A 133 -6.15 8.90 -2.33
N ALA A 134 -5.59 7.99 -3.14
CA ALA A 134 -5.75 6.56 -2.96
C ALA A 134 -5.10 6.05 -1.66
N GLU A 135 -3.93 6.55 -1.29
CA GLU A 135 -3.26 6.25 -0.01
C GLU A 135 -4.05 6.77 1.20
N GLN A 136 -4.59 8.00 1.10
CA GLN A 136 -5.49 8.54 2.12
C GLN A 136 -6.77 7.71 2.25
N ALA A 137 -7.36 7.26 1.14
CA ALA A 137 -8.53 6.40 1.18
C ALA A 137 -8.21 5.04 1.83
N ARG A 138 -7.07 4.43 1.49
CA ARG A 138 -6.61 3.16 2.09
C ARG A 138 -6.34 3.31 3.58
N SER A 139 -5.65 4.37 4.01
CA SER A 139 -5.38 4.63 5.41
C SER A 139 -6.65 4.92 6.23
N ARG A 140 -7.63 5.63 5.67
CA ARG A 140 -8.95 5.79 6.31
C ARG A 140 -9.69 4.46 6.43
N ALA A 141 -9.65 3.63 5.39
CA ALA A 141 -10.28 2.31 5.43
C ALA A 141 -9.62 1.38 6.47
N THR A 142 -8.29 1.38 6.59
CA THR A 142 -7.60 0.58 7.60
C THR A 142 -7.85 1.08 9.02
N GLN A 143 -7.90 2.40 9.23
CA GLN A 143 -8.26 2.99 10.53
C GLN A 143 -9.72 2.67 10.91
N ALA A 144 -10.65 2.77 9.97
CA ALA A 144 -12.05 2.40 10.19
C ALA A 144 -12.16 0.92 10.58
N ALA A 145 -11.54 0.02 9.83
CA ALA A 145 -11.51 -1.41 10.12
C ALA A 145 -10.89 -1.72 11.50
N ALA A 146 -9.79 -1.03 11.87
CA ALA A 146 -9.16 -1.17 13.18
C ALA A 146 -10.08 -0.68 14.32
N SER A 147 -10.79 0.44 14.13
CA SER A 147 -11.73 0.96 15.11
C SER A 147 -12.93 0.03 15.33
N GLU A 148 -13.45 -0.56 14.26
CA GLU A 148 -14.51 -1.57 14.33
C GLU A 148 -14.05 -2.84 15.03
N ALA A 149 -12.85 -3.33 14.72
CA ALA A 149 -12.28 -4.50 15.39
C ALA A 149 -12.06 -4.27 16.89
N ALA A 150 -11.60 -3.07 17.27
CA ALA A 150 -11.47 -2.67 18.66
C ALA A 150 -12.83 -2.61 19.38
N ALA A 151 -13.85 -2.03 18.74
CA ALA A 151 -15.21 -1.96 19.27
C ALA A 151 -15.81 -3.36 19.48
N ARG A 152 -15.64 -4.27 18.51
CA ARG A 152 -16.09 -5.67 18.63
C ARG A 152 -15.39 -6.40 19.78
N THR A 153 -14.09 -6.16 19.96
CA THR A 153 -13.30 -6.76 21.05
C THR A 153 -13.77 -6.25 22.42
N GLU A 154 -14.04 -4.95 22.54
CA GLU A 154 -14.56 -4.37 23.78
C GLU A 154 -15.98 -4.87 24.08
N GLN A 155 -16.86 -4.94 23.08
CA GLN A 155 -18.19 -5.51 23.23
C GLN A 155 -18.15 -6.97 23.70
N ALA A 156 -17.25 -7.78 23.14
CA ALA A 156 -17.05 -9.16 23.58
C ALA A 156 -16.56 -9.24 25.03
N ARG A 157 -15.68 -8.34 25.46
CA ARG A 157 -15.22 -8.25 26.86
C ARG A 157 -16.38 -7.90 27.80
N GLN A 158 -17.23 -6.95 27.43
CA GLN A 158 -18.39 -6.56 28.22
C GLN A 158 -19.40 -7.70 28.37
N LEU A 159 -19.68 -8.43 27.28
CA LEU A 159 -20.55 -9.61 27.31
C LEU A 159 -19.99 -10.70 28.23
N ARG A 160 -18.67 -10.95 28.18
CA ARG A 160 -18.01 -11.92 29.07
C ARG A 160 -18.13 -11.52 30.54
N LEU A 161 -17.88 -10.26 30.87
CA LEU A 161 -18.01 -9.75 32.23
C LEU A 161 -19.46 -9.79 32.73
N ALA A 162 -20.44 -9.53 31.86
CA ALA A 162 -21.86 -9.64 32.20
C ALA A 162 -22.27 -11.09 32.46
N ALA A 163 -21.84 -12.03 31.61
CA ALA A 163 -22.07 -13.46 31.80
C ALA A 163 -21.44 -13.98 33.09
N GLU A 164 -20.20 -13.55 33.41
CA GLU A 164 -19.52 -13.91 34.65
C GLU A 164 -20.26 -13.38 35.89
N ARG A 165 -20.77 -12.14 35.84
CA ARG A 165 -21.61 -11.58 36.91
C ARG A 165 -22.91 -12.36 37.11
N GLN A 166 -23.57 -12.76 36.02
CA GLN A 166 -24.79 -13.59 36.10
C GLN A 166 -24.48 -14.96 36.71
N ALA A 167 -23.39 -15.60 36.29
CA ALA A 167 -22.95 -16.89 36.85
C ALA A 167 -22.59 -16.80 38.34
N ALA A 168 -21.95 -15.71 38.77
CA ALA A 168 -21.65 -15.46 40.17
C ALA A 168 -22.93 -15.24 41.00
N ALA A 169 -23.90 -14.48 40.48
CA ALA A 169 -25.18 -14.24 41.14
C ALA A 169 -26.03 -15.52 41.28
N SER A 170 -26.06 -16.36 40.24
CA SER A 170 -26.74 -17.66 40.30
C SER A 170 -26.06 -18.60 41.30
N LYS A 171 -24.72 -18.60 41.35
CA LYS A 171 -23.97 -19.41 42.32
C LYS A 171 -24.22 -18.95 43.76
N ALA A 172 -24.23 -17.63 44.01
CA ALA A 172 -24.53 -17.06 45.33
C ALA A 172 -25.96 -17.41 45.81
N SER A 173 -26.93 -17.48 44.91
CA SER A 173 -28.32 -17.86 45.25
C SER A 173 -28.48 -19.36 45.55
N GLN A 174 -27.51 -20.21 45.16
CA GLN A 174 -27.53 -21.66 45.40
C GLN A 174 -26.79 -22.09 46.68
N LEU A 175 -26.12 -21.18 47.40
CA LEU A 175 -25.47 -21.50 48.68
C LEU A 175 -26.49 -21.56 49.84
N PRO A 176 -26.53 -22.63 50.66
CA PRO A 176 -27.38 -22.72 51.84
C PRO A 176 -26.94 -21.70 52.91
N SER A 177 -27.91 -21.06 53.55
CA SER A 177 -27.68 -20.10 54.63
C SER A 177 -27.33 -20.83 55.92
N THR A 178 -26.06 -20.77 56.33
CA THR A 178 -25.65 -21.01 57.72
C THR A 178 -24.87 -19.79 58.21
N ALA A 179 -25.53 -18.98 59.03
CA ALA A 179 -24.87 -18.02 59.93
C ALA A 179 -24.15 -18.80 61.06
N PRO A 180 -23.07 -18.26 61.65
CA PRO A 180 -23.25 -17.30 62.75
C PRO A 180 -22.20 -16.16 62.82
N ALA A 181 -22.49 -15.25 63.75
CA ALA A 181 -21.80 -14.03 64.15
C ALA A 181 -20.28 -14.13 64.44
N THR A 182 -19.55 -13.02 64.32
CA THR A 182 -18.98 -12.17 65.40
C THR A 182 -17.91 -11.23 64.81
N THR A 183 -17.99 -9.93 65.07
CA THR A 183 -16.97 -8.90 64.74
C THR A 183 -15.70 -9.11 65.57
N PRO A 184 -14.48 -8.74 65.11
CA PRO A 184 -14.05 -7.34 65.25
C PRO A 184 -13.09 -6.80 64.16
N ALA A 185 -13.21 -5.48 63.92
CA ALA A 185 -12.17 -4.52 63.51
C ALA A 185 -11.15 -4.93 62.40
N ALA A 186 -11.35 -4.38 61.20
CA ALA A 186 -10.33 -4.37 60.15
C ALA A 186 -9.43 -3.10 60.27
N PRO A 187 -8.09 -3.25 60.40
CA PRO A 187 -7.13 -2.14 60.24
C PRO A 187 -7.00 -1.73 58.76
N PRO A 188 -6.42 -0.55 58.45
CA PRO A 188 -6.42 0.02 57.11
C PRO A 188 -5.77 -0.89 56.06
N SER A 189 -6.50 -1.12 54.97
CA SER A 189 -6.12 -1.96 53.83
C SER A 189 -4.78 -1.54 53.25
N LYS A 190 -3.78 -2.43 53.36
CA LYS A 190 -2.48 -2.29 52.69
C LYS A 190 -2.67 -2.21 51.16
N PRO A 191 -1.91 -1.38 50.43
CA PRO A 191 -2.03 -1.27 48.98
C PRO A 191 -1.67 -2.61 48.33
N LEU A 192 -2.53 -3.12 47.45
CA LEU A 192 -2.23 -4.28 46.61
C LEU A 192 -1.36 -3.82 45.42
N ALA A 193 -0.17 -4.40 45.28
CA ALA A 193 0.69 -4.23 44.12
C ALA A 193 -0.04 -4.68 42.84
N ARG A 194 0.13 -3.93 41.73
CA ARG A 194 -0.52 -4.27 40.46
C ARG A 194 0.38 -5.10 39.54
N LEU A 195 1.72 -4.98 39.66
CA LEU A 195 2.69 -5.74 38.86
C LEU A 195 3.74 -6.52 39.68
N ILE A 196 3.85 -6.28 40.98
CA ILE A 196 4.78 -7.00 41.86
C ILE A 196 4.04 -8.10 42.60
N ASP A 197 4.67 -9.27 42.74
CA ASP A 197 4.30 -10.20 43.81
C ASP A 197 5.07 -9.78 45.07
N PRO A 198 4.42 -9.15 46.07
CA PRO A 198 5.10 -8.68 47.28
C PRO A 198 5.63 -9.83 48.15
N THR A 199 5.27 -11.08 47.85
CA THR A 199 5.75 -12.29 48.54
C THR A 199 6.94 -12.95 47.84
N ALA A 200 7.28 -12.52 46.61
CA ALA A 200 8.41 -13.06 45.85
C ALA A 200 9.70 -12.23 46.08
N SER A 201 10.84 -12.92 46.14
CA SER A 201 12.17 -12.33 46.39
C SER A 201 12.61 -11.32 45.32
N SER A 202 12.10 -11.47 44.09
CA SER A 202 12.26 -10.50 43.00
C SER A 202 11.19 -10.73 41.94
N SER A 203 10.61 -9.64 41.43
CA SER A 203 9.70 -9.67 40.29
C SER A 203 10.44 -9.23 39.03
N ALA A 204 10.43 -10.07 37.99
CA ALA A 204 11.04 -9.79 36.70
C ALA A 204 9.99 -9.27 35.71
N ILE A 205 10.10 -8.01 35.31
CA ILE A 205 9.18 -7.35 34.38
C ILE A 205 9.89 -7.22 33.02
N PRO A 206 9.42 -7.92 31.97
CA PRO A 206 10.04 -7.82 30.65
C PRO A 206 9.79 -6.44 30.01
N LEU A 207 10.80 -5.93 29.31
CA LEU A 207 10.81 -4.67 28.55
C LEU A 207 11.05 -4.93 27.05
N PRO A 208 10.18 -5.70 26.35
CA PRO A 208 10.31 -5.94 24.90
C PRO A 208 10.13 -4.63 24.08
N MET A 209 9.67 -3.58 24.75
CA MET A 209 9.41 -2.23 24.26
C MET A 209 10.70 -1.54 23.81
N LEU A 210 11.82 -1.86 24.45
CA LEU A 210 13.13 -1.33 24.11
C LEU A 210 13.59 -1.83 22.74
N ASP A 211 13.36 -3.12 22.47
CA ASP A 211 13.73 -3.75 21.19
C ASP A 211 12.82 -3.24 20.04
N THR A 212 11.56 -2.92 20.34
CA THR A 212 10.56 -2.44 19.37
C THR A 212 10.46 -0.91 19.25
N GLN A 213 11.23 -0.17 20.06
CA GLN A 213 11.20 1.30 20.15
C GLN A 213 9.81 1.90 20.45
N ASP A 214 8.94 1.14 21.11
CA ASP A 214 7.59 1.57 21.50
C ASP A 214 7.65 2.43 22.79
N ASN A 215 7.91 3.72 22.60
CA ASN A 215 8.15 4.68 23.68
C ASN A 215 6.91 4.95 24.55
N GLU A 216 5.71 4.90 23.99
CA GLU A 216 4.47 5.24 24.70
C GLU A 216 4.07 4.15 25.69
N ARG A 217 4.12 2.90 25.25
CA ARG A 217 3.85 1.79 26.14
C ARG A 217 4.98 1.59 27.16
N LEU A 218 6.24 1.89 26.82
CA LEU A 218 7.34 1.89 27.80
C LEU A 218 7.06 2.89 28.93
N ARG A 219 6.64 4.11 28.58
CA ARG A 219 6.27 5.13 29.57
C ARG A 219 5.13 4.67 30.47
N SER A 220 4.08 4.11 29.89
CA SER A 220 2.92 3.60 30.63
C SER A 220 3.29 2.47 31.60
N LEU A 221 4.19 1.57 31.19
CA LEU A 221 4.70 0.50 32.05
C LEU A 221 5.57 1.06 33.17
N LEU A 222 6.47 1.99 32.87
CA LEU A 222 7.32 2.64 33.87
C LEU A 222 6.52 3.47 34.88
N ASP A 223 5.39 4.05 34.49
CA ASP A 223 4.48 4.75 35.40
C ASP A 223 3.87 3.79 36.43
N ALA A 224 3.43 2.61 35.98
CA ALA A 224 2.91 1.58 36.89
C ALA A 224 4.01 1.01 37.80
N VAL A 225 5.21 0.78 37.26
CA VAL A 225 6.38 0.34 38.04
C VAL A 225 6.80 1.37 39.07
N ALA A 226 6.80 2.67 38.72
CA ALA A 226 7.14 3.74 39.66
C ALA A 226 6.18 3.76 40.87
N ALA A 227 4.89 3.55 40.65
CA ALA A 227 3.91 3.45 41.72
C ALA A 227 4.19 2.27 42.65
N ASP A 228 4.49 1.09 42.09
CA ASP A 228 4.82 -0.09 42.89
C ASP A 228 6.18 0.06 43.62
N VAL A 229 7.19 0.68 42.99
CA VAL A 229 8.50 0.93 43.61
C VAL A 229 8.39 1.84 44.83
N VAL A 230 7.58 2.89 44.76
CA VAL A 230 7.35 3.79 45.91
C VAL A 230 6.49 3.11 46.97
N ALA A 231 5.45 2.38 46.57
CA ALA A 231 4.55 1.69 47.50
C ALA A 231 5.26 0.60 48.33
N PHE A 232 6.22 -0.12 47.73
CA PHE A 232 6.91 -1.26 48.35
C PHE A 232 8.40 -1.02 48.64
N ASN A 233 8.89 0.21 48.45
CA ASN A 233 10.29 0.61 48.61
C ASN A 233 11.25 -0.39 47.92
N CYS A 234 11.03 -0.63 46.63
CA CYS A 234 11.79 -1.64 45.90
C CYS A 234 13.14 -1.11 45.42
N THR A 235 14.16 -1.99 45.46
CA THR A 235 15.40 -1.79 44.69
C THR A 235 15.17 -2.25 43.25
N VAL A 236 15.64 -1.46 42.30
CA VAL A 236 15.41 -1.69 40.87
C VAL A 236 16.73 -2.04 40.18
N ARG A 237 16.77 -3.19 39.51
CA ARG A 237 17.87 -3.58 38.63
C ARG A 237 17.38 -3.59 37.19
N ILE A 238 18.03 -2.79 36.36
CA ILE A 238 17.71 -2.61 34.95
C ILE A 238 18.65 -3.51 34.14
N GLU A 239 18.10 -4.55 33.53
CA GLU A 239 18.81 -5.42 32.59
C GLU A 239 18.53 -4.95 31.17
N VAL A 240 19.55 -4.44 30.48
CA VAL A 240 19.44 -3.92 29.10
C VAL A 240 20.41 -4.62 28.17
N ARG A 241 20.09 -4.64 26.87
CA ARG A 241 20.99 -5.19 25.85
C ARG A 241 22.12 -4.22 25.53
N GLN A 242 21.83 -2.92 25.45
CA GLN A 242 22.79 -1.90 25.02
C GLN A 242 23.04 -0.88 26.14
N ALA A 243 24.30 -0.45 26.30
CA ALA A 243 24.68 0.51 27.35
C ALA A 243 23.95 1.85 27.22
N LYS A 244 23.59 2.25 26.01
CA LYS A 244 22.88 3.52 25.73
C LYS A 244 21.45 3.56 26.24
N ASP A 245 20.82 2.41 26.46
CA ASP A 245 19.40 2.36 26.86
C ASP A 245 19.24 2.62 28.37
N PHE A 246 20.27 2.31 29.17
CA PHE A 246 20.22 2.48 30.61
C PHE A 246 20.02 3.94 31.06
N PRO A 247 20.82 4.93 30.62
CA PRO A 247 20.64 6.31 31.05
C PRO A 247 19.23 6.83 30.76
N TRP A 248 18.64 6.40 29.64
CA TRP A 248 17.31 6.80 29.23
C TRP A 248 16.21 6.18 30.10
N VAL A 249 16.24 4.86 30.33
CA VAL A 249 15.25 4.17 31.20
C VAL A 249 15.37 4.65 32.64
N ALA A 250 16.60 4.83 33.15
CA ALA A 250 16.85 5.32 34.49
C ALA A 250 16.32 6.76 34.69
N ALA A 251 16.50 7.64 33.70
CA ALA A 251 15.98 9.00 33.75
C ALA A 251 14.44 9.03 33.75
N LEU A 252 13.80 8.23 32.89
CA LEU A 252 12.34 8.13 32.84
C LEU A 252 11.77 7.64 34.16
N LEU A 253 12.31 6.54 34.70
CA LEU A 253 11.82 5.98 35.96
C LEU A 253 12.04 6.95 37.13
N SER A 254 13.21 7.58 37.22
CA SER A 254 13.53 8.55 38.27
C SER A 254 12.60 9.77 38.24
N ALA A 255 12.32 10.29 37.03
CA ALA A 255 11.41 11.42 36.86
C ALA A 255 9.98 11.09 37.33
N ARG A 256 9.53 9.85 37.11
CA ARG A 256 8.20 9.40 37.54
C ARG A 256 8.12 9.14 39.03
N ILE A 257 9.14 8.53 39.59
CA ILE A 257 9.26 8.33 41.04
C ILE A 257 9.25 9.68 41.75
N LYS A 258 10.04 10.66 41.29
CA LYS A 258 10.07 12.02 41.85
C LYS A 258 8.72 12.75 41.75
N LYS A 259 7.90 12.42 40.74
CA LYS A 259 6.53 12.95 40.60
C LYS A 259 5.58 12.37 41.64
N ILE A 260 5.79 11.11 42.05
CA ILE A 260 4.96 10.41 43.04
C ILE A 260 5.41 10.78 44.46
N ASP A 261 6.72 10.70 44.73
CA ASP A 261 7.32 11.09 46.00
C ASP A 261 8.66 11.81 45.73
N PRO A 262 8.72 13.15 45.91
CA PRO A 262 9.93 13.93 45.70
C PRO A 262 11.10 13.60 46.64
N SER A 263 10.81 13.00 47.80
CA SER A 263 11.81 12.66 48.82
C SER A 263 12.34 11.23 48.65
N PHE A 264 11.68 10.41 47.82
CA PHE A 264 12.07 9.03 47.60
C PHE A 264 13.22 8.91 46.60
N SER A 265 14.31 8.27 47.01
CA SER A 265 15.49 8.03 46.18
C SER A 265 15.60 6.53 45.83
N PRO A 266 15.22 6.11 44.62
CA PRO A 266 15.28 4.69 44.24
C PRO A 266 16.73 4.22 44.11
N ARG A 267 17.04 3.02 44.63
CA ARG A 267 18.31 2.35 44.35
C ARG A 267 18.24 1.70 42.97
N LEU A 268 18.91 2.31 42.00
CA LEU A 268 18.98 1.84 40.61
C LEU A 268 20.33 1.15 40.37
N SER A 269 20.30 -0.04 39.77
CA SER A 269 21.50 -0.77 39.33
C SER A 269 21.37 -1.20 37.87
N GLN A 270 22.49 -1.27 37.13
CA GLN A 270 22.51 -1.68 35.73
C GLN A 270 23.18 -3.06 35.57
N VAL A 271 22.68 -3.87 34.65
CA VAL A 271 23.34 -5.09 34.16
C VAL A 271 23.18 -5.16 32.66
N LEU A 272 24.27 -5.38 31.92
CA LEU A 272 24.20 -5.61 30.48
C LEU A 272 24.05 -7.11 30.19
N LYS A 273 23.00 -7.48 29.46
CA LYS A 273 22.78 -8.84 28.98
C LYS A 273 22.36 -8.81 27.51
N PRO A 274 23.32 -8.82 26.57
CA PRO A 274 23.03 -8.63 25.14
C PRO A 274 22.12 -9.72 24.56
N GLU A 275 22.20 -10.94 25.08
CA GLU A 275 21.44 -12.12 24.61
C GLU A 275 20.02 -12.22 25.20
N GLN A 276 19.70 -11.48 26.27
CA GLN A 276 18.43 -11.61 26.99
C GLN A 276 17.50 -10.44 26.68
N VAL A 277 16.19 -10.72 26.66
CA VAL A 277 15.16 -9.68 26.54
C VAL A 277 15.36 -8.67 27.68
N PRO A 278 15.40 -7.35 27.40
CA PRO A 278 15.54 -6.33 28.42
C PRO A 278 14.47 -6.51 29.51
N ARG A 279 14.81 -6.30 30.77
CA ARG A 279 13.86 -6.47 31.89
C ARG A 279 14.23 -5.64 33.11
N LEU A 280 13.22 -5.35 33.93
CA LEU A 280 13.38 -4.76 35.26
C LEU A 280 13.24 -5.86 36.30
N LEU A 281 14.21 -5.95 37.20
CA LEU A 281 14.12 -6.77 38.39
C LEU A 281 13.82 -5.86 39.57
N LEU A 282 12.64 -6.03 40.16
CA LEU A 282 12.19 -5.31 41.34
C LEU A 282 12.32 -6.22 42.54
N SER A 283 13.15 -5.82 43.51
CA SER A 283 13.31 -6.54 44.77
C SER A 283 12.78 -5.68 45.91
N PRO A 284 11.72 -6.12 46.62
CA PRO A 284 11.23 -5.38 47.79
C PRO A 284 12.31 -5.34 48.87
N GLN A 285 12.51 -4.19 49.50
CA GLN A 285 13.35 -4.12 50.69
C GLN A 285 12.54 -4.71 51.84
N ALA A 286 12.94 -5.88 52.34
CA ALA A 286 12.39 -6.43 53.57
C ALA A 286 12.60 -5.38 54.67
N LYS A 287 11.50 -4.83 55.21
CA LYS A 287 11.55 -3.99 56.41
C LYS A 287 12.01 -4.91 57.55
N GLY A 288 13.28 -4.79 57.93
CA GLY A 288 13.77 -5.29 59.22
C GLY A 288 13.15 -4.51 60.37
#